data_AF-A0A2D7VU76-F1
#
_entry.id   AF-A0A2D7VU76-F1
#
_cell.length_a   1.000
_cell.length_b   1.000
_cell.length_c   1.000
_cell.angle_alpha   90.00
_cell.angle_beta   90.00
_cell.angle_gamma   90.00
#
_symmetry.space_group_name_H-M   'P 1'
#
loop_
_entity.id
_entity.type
_entity.pdbx_description
1 polymer ?
#
loop_
_entity_poly.entity_id
_entity_poly.type
_entity_poly.pdbx_seq_one_letter_code
_entity_poly.pdbx_strand_id
1 'polypeptide(L)'
;MDKIKPMKNIFLLLLLSLSIGLNAQDDCIPIPNGNFQEWSGNDGPVNWLTTNMGDKYGTPNVGYDMRNVFKTPGKIGNGVRIKNASVLELMKKEKPQEFARLPASIKEQLRKSSFSGSLFTCQGNCESATLSENEVFMRKNMFFPLEKAPGALCGYYKANLKEGDKLWVFPYLAIENDMPAGGVMPGETASVITKSVSEWTPFRIPLRLFPDRTPVKALIQMQMVGSGFPVTPPYGMSAIELAQRFPSTDGSEVFIDELCFCGEADVIDADDPVLDGINMGGGVSTGGDAGNDQNNDSDTSEKIYMATTGSDANTGTKQAPFATIQKAITVAQGKRLQGKRVTIVVGDGMYRQEASINGTGGSGLPPLRIEAENKHQAIFIGSEPITENPNWQNQVESLYMSTTANLHPDQKPIFNPNNYSNPMETMVPALVVNGTQLKHQQGGDLRNTANAYMYTPQQFFVNPGSSNLSNAAIEVSVRENAIAFTNGGNVTVHGLRLKGYPQASIPQLTAQQLPGLEGVQAEECLFE
;
A
#
# COMPACT_ATOMS: atom_id res chain seq x y z
N MET A 1 -59.50 14.37 -54.91
CA MET A 1 -58.53 15.26 -54.25
C MET A 1 -58.95 15.46 -52.81
N ASP A 2 -58.30 14.99 -51.76
CA ASP A 2 -57.35 13.90 -51.59
C ASP A 2 -57.43 13.41 -50.14
N LYS A 3 -57.20 12.11 -49.97
CA LYS A 3 -57.36 11.34 -48.74
C LYS A 3 -56.27 11.68 -47.71
N ILE A 4 -56.66 12.08 -46.50
CA ILE A 4 -55.79 12.17 -45.33
C ILE A 4 -55.88 10.84 -44.55
N LYS A 5 -54.72 10.18 -44.40
CA LYS A 5 -54.51 8.88 -43.72
C LYS A 5 -54.54 9.01 -42.18
N PRO A 6 -54.92 7.94 -41.45
CA PRO A 6 -55.02 7.98 -39.99
C PRO A 6 -53.66 7.76 -39.32
N MET A 7 -53.21 8.75 -38.54
CA MET A 7 -51.95 8.76 -37.78
C MET A 7 -52.20 8.45 -36.29
N LYS A 8 -52.99 7.42 -35.97
CA LYS A 8 -53.36 7.06 -34.58
C LYS A 8 -52.68 5.82 -34.01
N ASN A 9 -52.01 5.00 -34.83
CA ASN A 9 -51.40 3.74 -34.36
C ASN A 9 -49.89 3.82 -34.07
N ILE A 10 -49.22 4.95 -34.36
CA ILE A 10 -47.77 5.10 -34.10
C ILE A 10 -47.49 5.55 -32.65
N PHE A 11 -48.41 6.28 -32.02
CA PHE A 11 -48.22 6.76 -30.63
C PHE A 11 -48.35 5.65 -29.58
N LEU A 12 -49.14 4.60 -29.85
CA LEU A 12 -49.32 3.47 -28.93
C LEU A 12 -48.13 2.49 -28.98
N LEU A 13 -47.46 2.37 -30.13
CA LEU A 13 -46.25 1.55 -30.27
C LEU A 13 -45.04 2.20 -29.60
N LEU A 14 -44.93 3.54 -29.58
CA LEU A 14 -43.84 4.24 -28.88
C LEU A 14 -43.95 4.14 -27.35
N LEU A 15 -45.17 4.11 -26.81
CA LEU A 15 -45.42 3.91 -25.37
C LEU A 15 -45.16 2.46 -24.92
N LEU A 16 -45.48 1.45 -25.74
CA LEU A 16 -45.15 0.06 -25.43
C LEU A 16 -43.64 -0.27 -25.60
N SER A 17 -42.94 0.37 -26.54
CA SER A 17 -41.48 0.19 -26.66
C SER A 17 -40.69 0.84 -25.52
N LEU A 18 -41.27 1.80 -24.81
CA LEU A 18 -40.66 2.42 -23.63
C LEU A 18 -40.78 1.55 -22.37
N SER A 19 -41.75 0.62 -22.32
CA SER A 19 -41.98 -0.25 -21.15
C SER A 19 -41.14 -1.53 -21.15
N ILE A 20 -40.64 -1.97 -22.31
CA ILE A 20 -39.91 -3.24 -22.43
C ILE A 20 -38.43 -3.10 -22.02
N GLY A 21 -37.90 -1.87 -21.92
CA GLY A 21 -36.54 -1.59 -21.46
C GLY A 21 -36.37 -1.48 -19.94
N LEU A 22 -37.45 -1.46 -19.16
CA LEU A 22 -37.41 -1.25 -17.71
C LEU A 22 -37.44 -2.54 -16.86
N ASN A 23 -37.79 -3.69 -17.45
CA ASN A 23 -37.83 -4.97 -16.74
C ASN A 23 -36.47 -5.68 -16.63
N ALA A 24 -35.38 -5.07 -17.11
CA ALA A 24 -34.01 -5.58 -16.91
C ALA A 24 -33.36 -4.99 -15.64
N GLN A 25 -34.09 -4.20 -14.86
CA GLN A 25 -33.58 -3.48 -13.68
C GLN A 25 -34.03 -4.09 -12.34
N ASP A 26 -34.78 -5.20 -12.37
CA ASP A 26 -35.30 -5.87 -11.16
C ASP A 26 -34.19 -6.45 -10.24
N ASP A 27 -32.94 -6.55 -10.74
CA ASP A 27 -31.79 -7.03 -9.98
C ASP A 27 -30.91 -5.92 -9.38
N CYS A 28 -31.33 -4.65 -9.48
CA CYS A 28 -30.54 -3.50 -9.05
C CYS A 28 -30.81 -3.19 -7.57
N ILE A 29 -29.90 -3.59 -6.68
CA ILE A 29 -29.91 -3.21 -5.27
C ILE A 29 -29.43 -1.74 -5.18
N PRO A 30 -30.27 -0.82 -4.68
CA PRO A 30 -29.97 0.60 -4.70
C PRO A 30 -28.76 0.93 -3.82
N ILE A 31 -27.86 1.76 -4.35
CA ILE A 31 -26.81 2.42 -3.56
C ILE A 31 -27.36 3.78 -3.14
N PRO A 32 -27.19 4.23 -1.87
CA PRO A 32 -27.61 5.55 -1.45
C PRO A 32 -27.07 6.64 -2.38
N ASN A 33 -27.98 7.34 -3.09
CA ASN A 33 -27.65 8.33 -4.12
C ASN A 33 -26.62 7.82 -5.16
N GLY A 34 -26.70 6.55 -5.55
CA GLY A 34 -25.85 5.95 -6.61
C GLY A 34 -26.14 6.48 -8.01
N ASN A 35 -27.32 7.07 -8.21
CA ASN A 35 -27.70 7.79 -9.42
C ASN A 35 -27.27 9.27 -9.40
N PHE A 36 -26.61 9.74 -8.33
CA PHE A 36 -26.10 11.10 -8.19
C PHE A 36 -27.12 12.21 -8.51
N GLN A 37 -28.38 12.05 -8.14
CA GLN A 37 -29.37 13.11 -8.33
C GLN A 37 -29.37 14.12 -7.18
N GLU A 38 -28.95 13.69 -5.99
CA GLU A 38 -28.95 14.52 -4.77
C GLU A 38 -27.55 15.10 -4.51
N TRP A 39 -27.49 16.41 -4.32
CA TRP A 39 -26.25 17.14 -4.09
C TRP A 39 -26.42 18.14 -2.96
N SER A 40 -25.37 18.32 -2.18
CA SER A 40 -25.29 19.28 -1.07
C SER A 40 -24.20 20.30 -1.35
N GLY A 41 -24.41 21.53 -0.88
CA GLY A 41 -23.41 22.60 -0.93
C GLY A 41 -22.70 22.73 -2.29
N ASN A 42 -21.36 22.68 -2.25
CA ASN A 42 -20.45 22.94 -3.38
C ASN A 42 -19.98 21.67 -4.09
N ASP A 43 -20.91 21.00 -4.77
CA ASP A 43 -20.64 19.79 -5.55
C ASP A 43 -20.24 18.55 -4.71
N GLY A 44 -20.80 18.42 -3.50
CA GLY A 44 -20.73 17.19 -2.72
C GLY A 44 -21.97 16.33 -2.97
N PRO A 45 -21.87 15.17 -3.65
CA PRO A 45 -23.01 14.28 -3.78
C PRO A 45 -23.43 13.78 -2.39
N VAL A 46 -24.74 13.84 -2.08
CA VAL A 46 -25.25 13.41 -0.77
C VAL A 46 -24.92 11.93 -0.54
N ASN A 47 -24.49 11.56 0.66
CA ASN A 47 -23.98 10.22 1.01
C ASN A 47 -22.65 9.83 0.35
N TRP A 48 -21.91 10.81 -0.16
CA TRP A 48 -20.58 10.60 -0.70
C TRP A 48 -19.58 11.60 -0.14
N LEU A 49 -18.41 11.09 0.23
CA LEU A 49 -17.24 11.85 0.60
C LEU A 49 -16.37 12.05 -0.63
N THR A 50 -15.77 13.24 -0.78
CA THR A 50 -14.91 13.57 -1.93
C THR A 50 -13.59 14.15 -1.44
N THR A 51 -12.57 14.11 -2.28
CA THR A 51 -11.29 14.81 -2.05
C THR A 51 -11.32 16.30 -2.41
N ASN A 52 -12.50 16.90 -2.55
CA ASN A 52 -12.58 18.34 -2.76
C ASN A 52 -11.98 19.07 -1.55
N MET A 53 -10.89 19.82 -1.76
CA MET A 53 -10.27 20.64 -0.72
C MET A 53 -10.92 22.02 -0.69
N GLY A 54 -11.76 22.30 0.31
CA GLY A 54 -12.40 23.60 0.55
C GLY A 54 -13.07 23.65 1.92
N ASP A 55 -13.32 24.85 2.46
CA ASP A 55 -14.17 25.00 3.64
C ASP A 55 -15.64 24.65 3.32
N LYS A 56 -16.49 24.57 4.36
CA LYS A 56 -17.94 24.29 4.25
C LYS A 56 -18.68 25.20 3.26
N TYR A 57 -18.11 26.36 2.93
CA TYR A 57 -18.67 27.36 2.03
C TYR A 57 -18.01 27.38 0.65
N GLY A 58 -17.05 26.47 0.38
CA GLY A 58 -16.36 26.37 -0.89
C GLY A 58 -15.32 27.46 -1.09
N THR A 59 -14.99 28.19 -0.02
CA THR A 59 -13.79 29.01 -0.01
C THR A 59 -12.62 28.05 0.09
N PRO A 60 -11.69 28.07 -0.86
CA PRO A 60 -10.51 27.24 -0.72
C PRO A 60 -9.71 27.74 0.49
N ASN A 61 -9.37 26.85 1.42
CA ASN A 61 -8.46 27.19 2.54
C ASN A 61 -7.10 27.73 2.04
N VAL A 62 -6.78 27.50 0.76
CA VAL A 62 -5.57 27.93 0.07
C VAL A 62 -5.79 29.05 -0.96
N GLY A 63 -6.99 29.66 -1.02
CA GLY A 63 -7.30 30.76 -1.95
C GLY A 63 -7.56 30.36 -3.42
N TYR A 64 -7.51 29.08 -3.77
CA TYR A 64 -7.66 28.59 -5.15
C TYR A 64 -8.55 27.34 -5.31
N ASP A 65 -9.34 27.26 -6.38
CA ASP A 65 -10.27 26.13 -6.62
C ASP A 65 -9.53 24.84 -7.01
N MET A 66 -9.32 23.98 -6.01
CA MET A 66 -8.69 22.66 -6.14
C MET A 66 -9.70 21.51 -6.19
N ARG A 67 -10.96 21.81 -6.48
CA ARG A 67 -11.99 20.76 -6.58
C ARG A 67 -11.64 19.78 -7.70
N ASN A 68 -11.87 18.51 -7.42
CA ASN A 68 -11.58 17.39 -8.30
C ASN A 68 -12.81 16.49 -8.53
N VAL A 69 -13.91 16.74 -7.83
CA VAL A 69 -15.21 16.10 -8.03
C VAL A 69 -16.29 17.16 -8.29
N PHE A 70 -17.10 16.96 -9.33
CA PHE A 70 -18.08 17.93 -9.81
C PHE A 70 -19.42 17.29 -10.15
N LYS A 71 -20.50 18.04 -9.96
CA LYS A 71 -21.79 17.75 -10.57
C LYS A 71 -21.73 17.96 -12.07
N THR A 72 -22.31 17.05 -12.84
CA THR A 72 -22.28 17.10 -14.31
C THR A 72 -23.56 16.48 -14.90
N PRO A 73 -23.92 16.72 -16.17
CA PRO A 73 -24.97 15.95 -16.83
C PRO A 73 -24.64 14.45 -16.88
N GLY A 74 -25.56 13.64 -16.37
CA GLY A 74 -25.45 12.18 -16.30
C GLY A 74 -25.87 11.47 -17.58
N LYS A 75 -25.91 10.14 -17.51
CA LYS A 75 -26.69 9.30 -18.42
C LYS A 75 -28.17 9.57 -18.24
N ILE A 76 -28.62 9.73 -16.99
CA ILE A 76 -29.98 10.13 -16.64
C ILE A 76 -29.85 11.29 -15.64
N GLY A 77 -30.41 12.46 -15.96
CA GLY A 77 -30.34 13.63 -15.06
C GLY A 77 -28.90 14.08 -14.79
N ASN A 78 -28.50 14.05 -13.53
CA ASN A 78 -27.14 14.40 -13.07
C ASN A 78 -26.26 13.15 -12.92
N GLY A 79 -24.95 13.33 -13.04
CA GLY A 79 -23.93 12.34 -12.73
C GLY A 79 -22.76 13.00 -12.01
N VAL A 80 -21.70 12.24 -11.74
CA VAL A 80 -20.47 12.75 -11.13
C VAL A 80 -19.33 12.78 -12.13
N ARG A 81 -18.56 13.86 -12.14
CA ARG A 81 -17.29 13.98 -12.86
C ARG A 81 -16.14 14.00 -11.86
N ILE A 82 -15.24 13.04 -11.97
CA ILE A 82 -13.99 12.96 -11.22
C ILE A 82 -12.86 13.35 -12.17
N LYS A 83 -12.03 14.31 -11.81
CA LYS A 83 -10.88 14.75 -12.62
C LYS A 83 -9.65 14.92 -11.74
N ASN A 84 -8.46 14.86 -12.32
CA ASN A 84 -7.27 15.25 -11.59
C ASN A 84 -7.15 16.78 -11.55
N ALA A 85 -6.86 17.33 -10.37
CA ALA A 85 -6.60 18.76 -10.22
C ALA A 85 -5.13 19.06 -10.55
N SER A 86 -4.93 19.85 -11.61
CA SER A 86 -3.62 20.24 -12.10
C SER A 86 -2.95 21.29 -11.21
N VAL A 87 -1.80 20.97 -10.63
CA VAL A 87 -0.94 22.01 -10.03
C VAL A 87 -0.39 22.93 -11.12
N LEU A 88 -0.19 22.41 -12.32
CA LEU A 88 0.28 23.17 -13.47
C LEU A 88 -0.70 24.26 -13.89
N GLU A 89 -1.97 23.90 -14.17
CA GLU A 89 -2.99 24.88 -14.57
C GLU A 89 -3.34 25.82 -13.43
N LEU A 90 -3.28 25.35 -12.17
CA LEU A 90 -3.37 26.22 -11.00
C LEU A 90 -2.28 27.30 -11.03
N MET A 91 -1.01 26.90 -11.12
CA MET A 91 0.13 27.82 -11.16
C MET A 91 0.04 28.80 -12.34
N LYS A 92 -0.38 28.30 -13.50
CA LYS A 92 -0.55 29.12 -14.71
C LYS A 92 -1.68 30.14 -14.58
N LYS A 93 -2.80 29.77 -13.94
CA LYS A 93 -3.94 30.65 -13.72
C LYS A 93 -3.67 31.69 -12.64
N GLU A 94 -3.09 31.25 -11.52
CA GLU A 94 -3.01 32.05 -10.30
C GLU A 94 -1.69 32.81 -10.16
N LYS A 95 -0.61 32.27 -10.75
CA LYS A 95 0.75 32.84 -10.71
C LYS A 95 1.39 32.85 -12.12
N PRO A 96 0.75 33.46 -13.13
CA PRO A 96 1.19 33.37 -14.53
C PRO A 96 2.62 33.86 -14.76
N GLN A 97 3.06 34.89 -14.02
CA GLN A 97 4.42 35.44 -14.14
C GLN A 97 5.49 34.51 -13.56
N GLU A 98 5.22 33.90 -12.39
CA GLU A 98 6.12 32.90 -11.80
C GLU A 98 6.17 31.66 -12.69
N PHE A 99 5.00 31.19 -13.15
CA PHE A 99 4.89 30.06 -14.06
C PHE A 99 5.67 30.27 -15.36
N ALA A 100 5.59 31.46 -15.97
CA ALA A 100 6.34 31.79 -17.18
C ALA A 100 7.86 31.63 -16.98
N ARG A 101 8.37 31.96 -15.79
CA ARG A 101 9.79 31.87 -15.42
C ARG A 101 10.25 30.45 -15.08
N LEU A 102 9.34 29.49 -14.85
CA LEU A 102 9.73 28.12 -14.50
C LEU A 102 10.45 27.42 -15.68
N PRO A 103 11.56 26.71 -15.43
CA PRO A 103 12.20 25.84 -16.41
C PRO A 103 11.25 24.77 -16.96
N ALA A 104 11.50 24.30 -18.19
CA ALA A 104 10.69 23.25 -18.81
C ALA A 104 10.66 21.94 -17.99
N SER A 105 11.77 21.59 -17.35
CA SER A 105 11.86 20.41 -16.47
C SER A 105 10.94 20.50 -15.25
N ILE A 106 10.81 21.69 -14.63
CA ILE A 106 9.91 21.91 -13.49
C ILE A 106 8.46 21.90 -13.96
N LYS A 107 8.17 22.49 -15.12
CA LYS A 107 6.82 22.41 -15.71
C LYS A 107 6.42 20.96 -15.99
N GLU A 108 7.35 20.13 -16.46
CA GLU A 108 7.11 18.70 -16.67
C GLU A 108 6.91 17.94 -15.34
N GLN A 109 7.66 18.27 -14.29
CA GLN A 109 7.42 17.72 -12.95
C GLN A 109 6.03 18.11 -12.42
N LEU A 110 5.66 19.39 -12.51
CA LEU A 110 4.34 19.89 -12.08
C LEU A 110 3.18 19.26 -12.87
N ARG A 111 3.40 18.88 -14.13
CA ARG A 111 2.41 18.15 -14.94
C ARG A 111 2.15 16.75 -14.38
N LYS A 112 3.18 16.11 -13.81
CA LYS A 112 3.10 14.81 -13.14
C LYS A 112 2.64 14.91 -11.68
N SER A 113 2.68 16.11 -11.10
CA SER A 113 2.13 16.41 -9.79
C SER A 113 0.68 16.88 -9.91
N SER A 114 -0.24 15.95 -10.16
CA SER A 114 -1.68 16.23 -10.08
C SER A 114 -2.28 15.68 -8.78
N PHE A 115 -3.29 16.35 -8.26
CA PHE A 115 -4.07 15.81 -7.14
C PHE A 115 -5.17 14.92 -7.70
N SER A 116 -5.06 13.61 -7.42
CA SER A 116 -6.02 12.62 -7.88
C SER A 116 -7.41 12.89 -7.33
N GLY A 117 -8.41 12.87 -8.21
CA GLY A 117 -9.81 12.90 -7.81
C GLY A 117 -10.24 11.56 -7.21
N SER A 118 -11.00 11.61 -6.11
CA SER A 118 -11.58 10.42 -5.51
C SER A 118 -12.93 10.69 -4.83
N LEU A 119 -13.70 9.61 -4.70
CA LEU A 119 -15.07 9.57 -4.27
C LEU A 119 -15.29 8.31 -3.43
N PHE A 120 -15.93 8.44 -2.26
CA PHE A 120 -16.17 7.34 -1.33
C PHE A 120 -17.60 7.40 -0.83
N THR A 121 -18.25 6.25 -0.63
CA THR A 121 -19.54 6.23 0.08
C THR A 121 -19.36 6.72 1.50
N CYS A 122 -20.37 7.41 2.00
CA CYS A 122 -20.38 7.88 3.37
C CYS A 122 -21.81 8.07 3.89
N GLN A 123 -22.05 7.70 5.15
CA GLN A 123 -23.29 7.94 5.86
C GLN A 123 -23.06 8.86 7.06
N GLY A 124 -24.01 9.77 7.29
CA GLY A 124 -23.96 10.70 8.41
C GLY A 124 -23.09 11.93 8.13
N ASN A 125 -22.23 12.31 9.08
CA ASN A 125 -21.41 13.52 8.98
C ASN A 125 -20.09 13.26 8.24
N CYS A 126 -20.18 13.23 6.92
CA CYS A 126 -19.04 12.97 6.02
C CYS A 126 -17.92 14.01 6.12
N GLU A 127 -18.26 15.26 6.42
CA GLU A 127 -17.28 16.34 6.59
C GLU A 127 -16.37 16.10 7.81
N SER A 128 -16.95 15.64 8.93
CA SER A 128 -16.14 15.32 10.11
C SER A 128 -15.28 14.07 9.93
N ALA A 129 -15.70 13.16 9.05
CA ALA A 129 -14.95 11.93 8.80
C ALA A 129 -13.63 12.25 8.11
N THR A 130 -13.63 13.11 7.08
CA THR A 130 -12.43 13.48 6.30
C THR A 130 -11.31 14.12 7.14
N LEU A 131 -11.68 14.87 8.18
CA LEU A 131 -10.74 15.60 9.03
C LEU A 131 -10.32 14.82 10.28
N SER A 132 -10.90 13.63 10.49
CA SER A 132 -10.64 12.81 11.67
C SER A 132 -9.38 11.98 11.47
N GLU A 133 -8.34 12.21 12.28
CA GLU A 133 -7.18 11.31 12.41
C GLU A 133 -7.57 9.93 13.00
N ASN A 134 -8.79 9.79 13.51
CA ASN A 134 -9.30 8.53 14.04
C ASN A 134 -9.84 7.64 12.91
N GLU A 135 -9.05 6.65 12.50
CA GLU A 135 -9.43 5.66 11.47
C GLU A 135 -10.72 4.90 11.79
N VAL A 136 -11.02 4.64 13.07
CA VAL A 136 -12.24 3.92 13.47
C VAL A 136 -13.47 4.77 13.17
N PHE A 137 -13.38 6.08 13.42
CA PHE A 137 -14.45 7.03 13.10
C PHE A 137 -14.64 7.17 11.59
N MET A 138 -13.55 7.22 10.83
CA MET A 138 -13.59 7.20 9.36
C MET A 138 -14.29 5.94 8.84
N ARG A 139 -13.83 4.75 9.25
CA ARG A 139 -14.40 3.47 8.82
C ARG A 139 -15.88 3.37 9.11
N LYS A 140 -16.31 3.69 10.33
CA LYS A 140 -17.73 3.60 10.74
C LYS A 140 -18.69 4.39 9.82
N ASN A 141 -18.26 5.55 9.33
CA ASN A 141 -19.10 6.42 8.51
C ASN A 141 -18.97 6.15 7.00
N MET A 142 -18.04 5.31 6.55
CA MET A 142 -17.86 5.03 5.12
C MET A 142 -18.81 3.93 4.60
N PHE A 143 -19.35 3.11 5.50
CA PHE A 143 -20.25 2.03 5.14
C PHE A 143 -21.71 2.48 5.02
N PHE A 144 -22.46 1.81 4.14
CA PHE A 144 -23.91 1.85 4.09
C PHE A 144 -24.49 0.44 4.21
N PRO A 145 -25.69 0.27 4.79
CA PRO A 145 -26.29 -1.05 4.99
C PRO A 145 -26.69 -1.70 3.66
N LEU A 146 -26.63 -3.02 3.63
CA LEU A 146 -27.09 -3.86 2.54
C LEU A 146 -28.32 -4.65 2.98
N GLU A 147 -29.33 -4.72 2.12
CA GLU A 147 -30.51 -5.57 2.34
C GLU A 147 -30.25 -7.03 1.93
N LYS A 148 -29.44 -7.24 0.89
CA LYS A 148 -29.04 -8.56 0.39
C LYS A 148 -27.61 -8.51 -0.16
N ALA A 149 -26.97 -9.68 -0.22
CA ALA A 149 -25.60 -9.77 -0.72
C ALA A 149 -25.55 -9.56 -2.25
N PRO A 150 -24.68 -8.67 -2.75
CA PRO A 150 -24.58 -8.38 -4.18
C PRO A 150 -23.58 -9.28 -4.91
N GLY A 151 -23.86 -9.60 -6.18
CA GLY A 151 -22.92 -10.32 -7.06
C GLY A 151 -21.97 -9.46 -7.89
N ALA A 152 -22.30 -8.18 -8.07
CA ALA A 152 -21.48 -7.24 -8.81
C ALA A 152 -21.83 -5.79 -8.46
N LEU A 153 -20.89 -4.88 -8.69
CA LEU A 153 -21.15 -3.44 -8.82
C LEU A 153 -21.34 -3.10 -10.31
N CYS A 154 -22.47 -2.49 -10.64
CA CYS A 154 -22.82 -2.06 -11.99
C CYS A 154 -22.91 -0.53 -12.06
N GLY A 155 -22.74 0.00 -13.27
CA GLY A 155 -23.03 1.39 -13.57
C GLY A 155 -22.65 1.77 -14.99
N TYR A 156 -22.57 3.07 -15.26
CA TYR A 156 -22.12 3.60 -16.54
C TYR A 156 -20.97 4.58 -16.35
N TYR A 157 -20.08 4.61 -17.33
CA TYR A 157 -18.98 5.55 -17.34
C TYR A 157 -18.74 6.22 -18.71
N LYS A 158 -18.16 7.42 -18.66
CA LYS A 158 -17.39 8.02 -19.76
C LYS A 158 -16.00 8.32 -19.23
N ALA A 159 -14.99 8.21 -20.08
CA ALA A 159 -13.62 8.43 -19.62
C ALA A 159 -12.77 9.09 -20.69
N ASN A 160 -11.92 10.01 -20.26
CA ASN A 160 -10.87 10.62 -21.05
C ASN A 160 -9.57 10.52 -20.25
N LEU A 161 -8.98 9.33 -20.26
CA LEU A 161 -7.76 8.99 -19.52
C LEU A 161 -6.53 9.38 -20.35
N LYS A 162 -5.55 10.05 -19.72
CA LYS A 162 -4.31 10.52 -20.34
C LYS A 162 -3.13 9.68 -19.89
N GLU A 163 -2.14 9.54 -20.76
CA GLU A 163 -0.82 8.99 -20.43
C GLU A 163 -0.84 7.61 -19.72
N GLY A 164 -1.90 6.82 -19.95
CA GLY A 164 -2.10 5.49 -19.35
C GLY A 164 -2.75 5.50 -17.96
N ASP A 165 -3.21 6.66 -17.48
CA ASP A 165 -4.02 6.79 -16.26
C ASP A 165 -5.26 5.88 -16.29
N LYS A 166 -5.78 5.59 -15.09
CA LYS A 166 -6.87 4.63 -14.88
C LYS A 166 -7.83 5.19 -13.82
N LEU A 167 -9.05 4.68 -13.81
CA LEU A 167 -9.94 4.79 -12.65
C LEU A 167 -9.98 3.44 -11.95
N TRP A 168 -9.58 3.42 -10.69
CA TRP A 168 -9.75 2.28 -9.81
C TRP A 168 -11.06 2.41 -9.04
N VAL A 169 -11.85 1.32 -9.02
CA VAL A 169 -13.14 1.22 -8.36
C VAL A 169 -13.09 0.04 -7.39
N PHE A 170 -13.21 0.34 -6.10
CA PHE A 170 -13.06 -0.61 -5.01
C PHE A 170 -14.37 -0.75 -4.22
N PRO A 171 -15.24 -1.69 -4.62
CA PRO A 171 -16.33 -2.16 -3.79
C PRO A 171 -15.82 -3.14 -2.73
N TYR A 172 -16.20 -2.90 -1.48
CA TYR A 172 -15.83 -3.71 -0.32
C TYR A 172 -17.09 -4.08 0.47
N LEU A 173 -17.24 -5.37 0.78
CA LEU A 173 -18.37 -5.90 1.52
C LEU A 173 -17.92 -6.31 2.91
N ALA A 174 -18.72 -6.02 3.93
CA ALA A 174 -18.39 -6.33 5.32
C ALA A 174 -19.57 -6.89 6.12
N ILE A 175 -19.24 -7.65 7.16
CA ILE A 175 -20.18 -8.08 8.20
C ILE A 175 -20.28 -6.98 9.29
N GLU A 176 -21.12 -7.18 10.30
CA GLU A 176 -21.48 -6.16 11.31
C GLU A 176 -20.27 -5.51 12.03
N ASN A 177 -19.21 -6.28 12.29
CA ASN A 177 -17.99 -5.80 12.97
C ASN A 177 -16.92 -5.22 12.03
N ASP A 178 -17.29 -4.81 10.81
CA ASP A 178 -16.41 -4.26 9.77
C ASP A 178 -15.41 -5.27 9.16
N MET A 179 -15.50 -6.55 9.56
CA MET A 179 -14.68 -7.61 8.97
C MET A 179 -15.06 -7.86 7.51
N PRO A 180 -14.09 -8.18 6.64
CA PRO A 180 -14.35 -8.46 5.23
C PRO A 180 -15.34 -9.62 5.06
N ALA A 181 -16.36 -9.42 4.25
CA ALA A 181 -17.35 -10.43 3.85
C ALA A 181 -17.26 -10.77 2.36
N GLY A 182 -16.58 -9.95 1.57
CA GLY A 182 -16.39 -10.15 0.14
C GLY A 182 -15.92 -8.89 -0.57
N GLY A 183 -15.77 -8.99 -1.89
CA GLY A 183 -15.32 -7.88 -2.71
C GLY A 183 -14.76 -8.35 -4.05
N VAL A 184 -13.88 -7.54 -4.64
CA VAL A 184 -13.16 -7.88 -5.87
C VAL A 184 -11.99 -8.81 -5.55
N MET A 185 -11.91 -9.95 -6.24
CA MET A 185 -10.89 -10.95 -5.97
C MET A 185 -9.51 -10.60 -6.52
N PRO A 186 -8.43 -11.01 -5.83
CA PRO A 186 -7.08 -10.87 -6.35
C PRO A 186 -6.94 -11.42 -7.77
N GLY A 187 -6.31 -10.63 -8.64
CA GLY A 187 -6.15 -10.95 -10.06
C GLY A 187 -7.28 -10.42 -10.95
N GLU A 188 -8.45 -10.06 -10.41
CA GLU A 188 -9.53 -9.51 -11.22
C GLU A 188 -9.24 -8.06 -11.64
N THR A 189 -9.37 -7.81 -12.95
CA THR A 189 -9.05 -6.52 -13.57
C THR A 189 -10.27 -5.63 -13.76
N ALA A 190 -11.48 -6.15 -13.51
CA ALA A 190 -12.73 -5.44 -13.79
C ALA A 190 -12.89 -4.16 -12.94
N SER A 191 -12.24 -4.12 -11.77
CA SER A 191 -12.17 -2.96 -10.88
C SER A 191 -11.32 -1.81 -11.41
N VAL A 192 -10.61 -1.98 -12.54
CA VAL A 192 -9.74 -0.96 -13.11
C VAL A 192 -10.22 -0.59 -14.51
N ILE A 193 -10.82 0.60 -14.62
CA ILE A 193 -11.23 1.18 -15.90
C ILE A 193 -10.01 1.81 -16.55
N THR A 194 -9.59 1.23 -17.68
CA THR A 194 -8.39 1.64 -18.44
C THR A 194 -8.73 2.27 -19.80
N LYS A 195 -9.99 2.20 -20.23
CA LYS A 195 -10.40 2.59 -21.58
C LYS A 195 -11.07 3.96 -21.58
N SER A 196 -10.56 4.87 -22.41
CA SER A 196 -11.24 6.13 -22.74
C SER A 196 -12.42 5.88 -23.67
N VAL A 197 -13.59 6.40 -23.32
CA VAL A 197 -14.85 6.29 -24.08
C VAL A 197 -15.62 7.60 -23.99
N SER A 198 -16.12 8.10 -25.11
CA SER A 198 -16.92 9.34 -25.19
C SER A 198 -18.41 9.11 -24.92
N GLU A 199 -18.88 7.87 -25.12
CA GLU A 199 -20.27 7.46 -24.90
C GLU A 199 -20.43 6.74 -23.57
N TRP A 200 -21.63 6.86 -22.97
CA TRP A 200 -21.95 6.19 -21.70
C TRP A 200 -21.88 4.68 -21.88
N THR A 201 -20.83 4.08 -21.34
CA THR A 201 -20.50 2.67 -21.49
C THR A 201 -20.85 1.94 -20.19
N PRO A 202 -21.64 0.86 -20.23
CA PRO A 202 -21.91 0.07 -19.04
C PRO A 202 -20.63 -0.60 -18.54
N PHE A 203 -20.50 -0.74 -17.23
CA PHE A 203 -19.46 -1.56 -16.61
C PHE A 203 -20.07 -2.48 -15.56
N ARG A 204 -19.38 -3.59 -15.29
CA ARG A 204 -19.75 -4.58 -14.29
C ARG A 204 -18.48 -5.09 -13.60
N ILE A 205 -18.41 -4.93 -12.28
CA ILE A 205 -17.31 -5.39 -11.44
C ILE A 205 -17.83 -6.58 -10.62
N PRO A 206 -17.41 -7.82 -10.91
CA PRO A 206 -17.80 -8.98 -10.12
C PRO A 206 -17.40 -8.82 -8.65
N LEU A 207 -18.26 -9.31 -7.77
CA LEU A 207 -18.02 -9.41 -6.33
C LEU A 207 -18.16 -10.87 -5.96
N ARG A 208 -17.23 -11.37 -5.14
CA ARG A 208 -17.38 -12.70 -4.55
C ARG A 208 -17.39 -12.61 -3.04
N LEU A 209 -18.22 -13.45 -2.42
CA LEU A 209 -18.38 -13.54 -0.97
C LEU A 209 -17.42 -14.56 -0.40
N PHE A 210 -16.93 -14.28 0.79
CA PHE A 210 -16.22 -15.27 1.57
C PHE A 210 -17.19 -16.29 2.15
N PRO A 211 -16.77 -17.56 2.27
CA PRO A 211 -17.60 -18.60 2.88
C PRO A 211 -17.99 -18.20 4.30
N ASP A 212 -19.22 -18.54 4.68
CA ASP A 212 -19.78 -18.29 6.02
C ASP A 212 -19.83 -16.81 6.47
N ARG A 213 -19.72 -15.86 5.54
CA ARG A 213 -19.80 -14.42 5.82
C ARG A 213 -20.89 -13.75 5.00
N THR A 214 -22.03 -13.49 5.63
CA THR A 214 -23.11 -12.73 5.00
C THR A 214 -22.83 -11.24 5.12
N PRO A 215 -22.60 -10.51 4.02
CA PRO A 215 -22.37 -9.07 4.07
C PRO A 215 -23.65 -8.34 4.50
N VAL A 216 -23.51 -7.41 5.44
CA VAL A 216 -24.62 -6.57 5.93
C VAL A 216 -24.40 -5.09 5.60
N LYS A 217 -23.21 -4.74 5.10
CA LYS A 217 -22.87 -3.38 4.69
C LYS A 217 -21.80 -3.37 3.60
N ALA A 218 -21.75 -2.27 2.87
CA ALA A 218 -20.80 -2.05 1.78
C ALA A 218 -20.14 -0.68 1.88
N LEU A 219 -18.95 -0.61 1.29
CA LEU A 219 -18.19 0.61 1.00
C LEU A 219 -17.86 0.60 -0.49
N ILE A 220 -17.99 1.74 -1.16
CA ILE A 220 -17.48 1.92 -2.52
C ILE A 220 -16.51 3.09 -2.51
N GLN A 221 -15.32 2.85 -3.04
CA GLN A 221 -14.30 3.86 -3.28
C GLN A 221 -14.00 3.93 -4.78
N MET A 222 -13.80 5.14 -5.29
CA MET A 222 -13.37 5.39 -6.66
C MET A 222 -12.21 6.38 -6.65
N GLN A 223 -11.17 6.11 -7.41
CA GLN A 223 -9.96 6.93 -7.38
C GLN A 223 -9.22 6.91 -8.72
N MET A 224 -8.87 8.11 -9.17
CA MET A 224 -7.97 8.28 -10.31
C MET A 224 -6.55 7.87 -9.93
N VAL A 225 -5.89 7.06 -10.76
CA VAL A 225 -4.54 6.55 -10.50
C VAL A 225 -3.69 6.62 -11.77
N GLY A 226 -2.38 6.77 -11.61
CA GLY A 226 -1.43 6.89 -12.70
C GLY A 226 -1.17 5.59 -13.47
N SER A 227 -0.44 5.71 -14.58
CA SER A 227 -0.14 4.59 -15.48
C SER A 227 0.64 3.43 -14.84
N GLY A 228 1.46 3.72 -13.83
CA GLY A 228 2.19 2.74 -13.03
C GLY A 228 1.30 1.87 -12.14
N PHE A 229 0.03 2.24 -11.91
CA PHE A 229 -0.90 1.44 -11.11
C PHE A 229 -1.13 0.09 -11.79
N PRO A 230 -0.94 -1.06 -11.12
CA PRO A 230 -1.14 -2.36 -11.73
C PRO A 230 -2.61 -2.59 -12.11
N VAL A 231 -2.87 -3.39 -13.14
CA VAL A 231 -4.26 -3.71 -13.55
C VAL A 231 -4.97 -4.55 -12.47
N THR A 232 -4.20 -5.29 -11.68
CA THR A 232 -4.67 -5.93 -10.45
C THR A 232 -4.33 -5.01 -9.29
N PRO A 233 -5.32 -4.46 -8.57
CA PRO A 233 -5.05 -3.51 -7.50
C PRO A 233 -4.22 -4.18 -6.39
N PRO A 234 -3.23 -3.47 -5.84
CA PRO A 234 -2.46 -3.98 -4.71
C PRO A 234 -3.31 -3.90 -3.44
N TYR A 235 -3.47 -5.03 -2.76
CA TYR A 235 -4.25 -5.13 -1.53
C TYR A 235 -3.50 -4.53 -0.34
N GLY A 236 -4.25 -3.95 0.61
CA GLY A 236 -3.70 -3.47 1.88
C GLY A 236 -3.11 -2.06 1.87
N MET A 237 -3.17 -1.32 0.75
CA MET A 237 -2.75 0.09 0.71
C MET A 237 -3.95 1.03 0.91
N SER A 238 -3.70 2.15 1.60
CA SER A 238 -4.70 3.20 1.74
C SER A 238 -4.89 3.99 0.43
N ALA A 239 -6.04 4.67 0.29
CA ALA A 239 -6.30 5.57 -0.83
C ALA A 239 -5.19 6.61 -1.04
N ILE A 240 -4.70 7.17 0.06
CA ILE A 240 -3.66 8.21 0.05
C ILE A 240 -2.34 7.63 -0.42
N GLU A 241 -1.97 6.46 0.10
CA GLU A 241 -0.75 5.74 -0.31
C GLU A 241 -0.79 5.38 -1.80
N LEU A 242 -1.95 4.96 -2.32
CA LEU A 242 -2.14 4.71 -3.75
C LEU A 242 -1.97 5.97 -4.61
N ALA A 243 -2.53 7.10 -4.16
CA ALA A 243 -2.36 8.38 -4.86
C ALA A 243 -0.89 8.81 -4.91
N GLN A 244 -0.17 8.63 -3.79
CA GLN A 244 1.24 9.02 -3.68
C GLN A 244 2.15 8.09 -4.49
N ARG A 245 1.90 6.79 -4.45
CA ARG A 245 2.71 5.77 -5.14
C ARG A 245 2.46 5.74 -6.64
N PHE A 246 1.24 6.02 -7.08
CA PHE A 246 0.84 5.98 -8.47
C PHE A 246 0.21 7.32 -8.88
N PRO A 247 1.00 8.40 -8.92
CA PRO A 247 0.49 9.73 -9.21
C PRO A 247 -0.12 9.75 -10.61
N SER A 248 -1.35 10.25 -10.67
CA SER A 248 -2.06 10.41 -11.93
C SER A 248 -1.62 11.66 -12.68
N THR A 249 -1.97 11.74 -13.96
CA THR A 249 -1.61 12.84 -14.83
C THR A 249 -2.73 13.88 -14.91
N ASP A 250 -2.35 15.15 -15.11
CA ASP A 250 -3.31 16.20 -15.41
C ASP A 250 -4.15 15.89 -16.67
N GLY A 251 -5.40 16.35 -16.66
CA GLY A 251 -6.34 16.29 -17.78
C GLY A 251 -7.10 14.96 -17.90
N SER A 252 -6.76 13.97 -17.07
CA SER A 252 -7.56 12.76 -16.95
C SER A 252 -8.85 13.02 -16.19
N GLU A 253 -9.95 12.49 -16.72
CA GLU A 253 -11.27 12.62 -16.13
C GLU A 253 -12.15 11.40 -16.43
N VAL A 254 -13.03 11.09 -15.48
CA VAL A 254 -14.04 10.04 -15.60
C VAL A 254 -15.37 10.58 -15.10
N PHE A 255 -16.42 10.22 -15.83
CA PHE A 255 -17.81 10.52 -15.51
C PHE A 255 -18.47 9.21 -15.11
N ILE A 256 -19.20 9.19 -14.02
CA ILE A 256 -19.89 8.01 -13.49
C ILE A 256 -21.36 8.36 -13.27
N ASP A 257 -22.24 7.40 -13.55
CA ASP A 257 -23.66 7.54 -13.31
C ASP A 257 -24.35 6.18 -13.11
N GLU A 258 -25.54 6.21 -12.50
CA GLU A 258 -26.45 5.07 -12.33
C GLU A 258 -25.78 3.85 -11.66
N LEU A 259 -25.07 4.09 -10.55
CA LEU A 259 -24.47 3.01 -9.77
C LEU A 259 -25.54 2.22 -9.02
N CYS A 260 -25.46 0.90 -9.13
CA CYS A 260 -26.14 -0.01 -8.23
C CYS A 260 -25.39 -1.32 -8.09
N PHE A 261 -25.73 -2.11 -7.07
CA PHE A 261 -25.32 -3.50 -7.07
C PHE A 261 -26.26 -4.36 -7.89
N CYS A 262 -25.73 -5.35 -8.59
CA CYS A 262 -26.47 -6.14 -9.57
C CYS A 262 -26.08 -7.62 -9.49
N GLY A 263 -26.98 -8.50 -9.92
CA GLY A 263 -26.77 -9.94 -9.99
C GLY A 263 -26.68 -10.62 -8.62
N GLU A 264 -26.64 -11.95 -8.66
CA GLU A 264 -26.61 -12.80 -7.49
C GLU A 264 -25.18 -12.99 -6.97
N ALA A 265 -25.06 -13.03 -5.65
CA ALA A 265 -23.79 -13.23 -4.99
C ALA A 265 -23.18 -14.60 -5.31
N ASP A 266 -21.92 -14.59 -5.71
CA ASP A 266 -21.12 -15.80 -5.91
C ASP A 266 -20.27 -16.04 -4.65
N VAL A 267 -20.41 -17.19 -4.02
CA VAL A 267 -19.63 -17.56 -2.83
C VAL A 267 -18.39 -18.30 -3.30
N ILE A 268 -17.22 -17.82 -2.89
CA ILE A 268 -15.96 -18.47 -3.21
C ILE A 268 -15.91 -19.81 -2.48
N ASP A 269 -15.40 -20.82 -3.18
CA ASP A 269 -15.07 -22.10 -2.55
C ASP A 269 -14.12 -21.87 -1.37
N ALA A 270 -14.40 -22.49 -0.22
CA ALA A 270 -13.56 -22.35 0.96
C ALA A 270 -12.13 -22.88 0.74
N ASP A 271 -11.96 -23.76 -0.25
CA ASP A 271 -10.67 -24.32 -0.66
C ASP A 271 -10.00 -23.52 -1.80
N ASP A 272 -10.56 -22.37 -2.22
CA ASP A 272 -9.96 -21.58 -3.31
C ASP A 272 -8.61 -20.97 -2.85
N PRO A 273 -7.50 -21.26 -3.58
CA PRO A 273 -6.18 -20.76 -3.21
C PRO A 273 -6.08 -19.23 -3.22
N VAL A 274 -7.04 -18.51 -3.80
CA VAL A 274 -7.11 -17.05 -3.71
C VAL A 274 -7.27 -16.57 -2.25
N LEU A 275 -7.92 -17.37 -1.39
CA LEU A 275 -8.15 -17.04 0.01
C LEU A 275 -6.84 -17.04 0.83
N ASP A 276 -5.86 -17.86 0.47
CA ASP A 276 -4.56 -17.92 1.14
C ASP A 276 -3.75 -16.62 1.03
N GLY A 277 -3.97 -15.85 -0.03
CA GLY A 277 -3.26 -14.59 -0.29
C GLY A 277 -3.91 -13.36 0.34
N ILE A 278 -5.15 -13.50 0.82
CA ILE A 278 -5.88 -12.42 1.47
C ILE A 278 -5.63 -12.59 2.97
N ASN A 279 -4.65 -11.85 3.51
CA ASN A 279 -4.38 -11.82 4.95
C ASN A 279 -5.59 -11.21 5.67
N MET A 280 -6.59 -12.05 5.96
CA MET A 280 -7.84 -11.72 6.61
C MET A 280 -7.55 -11.51 8.10
N GLY A 281 -7.00 -10.33 8.43
CA GLY A 281 -6.67 -9.96 9.80
C GLY A 281 -7.90 -10.14 10.72
N GLY A 282 -7.91 -11.23 11.47
CA GLY A 282 -8.99 -11.58 12.41
C GLY A 282 -9.28 -13.07 12.40
N GLY A 283 -8.60 -13.78 13.30
CA GLY A 283 -8.83 -15.19 13.56
C GLY A 283 -10.28 -15.46 13.95
N VAL A 284 -10.91 -16.33 13.17
CA VAL A 284 -12.06 -17.12 13.60
C VAL A 284 -11.75 -18.55 13.17
N SER A 285 -11.02 -19.24 14.03
CA SER A 285 -11.07 -20.68 14.13
C SER A 285 -12.47 -21.01 14.66
N THR A 286 -13.32 -21.61 13.83
CA THR A 286 -14.54 -22.26 14.27
C THR A 286 -14.13 -23.55 14.98
N GLY A 287 -14.22 -23.51 16.31
CA GLY A 287 -13.67 -24.53 17.20
C GLY A 287 -14.37 -25.89 17.12
N GLY A 288 -13.60 -26.92 17.46
CA GLY A 288 -14.12 -28.27 17.65
C GLY A 288 -13.11 -29.37 17.91
N ASP A 289 -12.01 -29.16 18.64
CA ASP A 289 -11.60 -30.11 19.69
C ASP A 289 -10.48 -29.54 20.59
N ALA A 290 -10.65 -29.70 21.89
CA ALA A 290 -9.67 -29.33 22.89
C ALA A 290 -8.68 -30.49 23.06
N GLY A 291 -7.57 -30.45 22.33
CA GLY A 291 -6.55 -31.47 22.46
C GLY A 291 -5.34 -31.23 21.59
N ASN A 292 -4.36 -30.49 22.13
CA ASN A 292 -2.95 -30.63 21.78
C ASN A 292 -2.57 -30.33 20.31
N ASP A 293 -2.57 -29.06 19.92
CA ASP A 293 -2.14 -28.65 18.58
C ASP A 293 -0.79 -27.90 18.61
N GLN A 294 0.24 -28.60 19.09
CA GLN A 294 1.57 -28.46 18.48
C GLN A 294 1.57 -29.38 17.26
N ASN A 295 1.15 -28.89 16.08
CA ASN A 295 1.46 -29.40 14.72
C ASN A 295 0.39 -28.97 13.71
N ASN A 296 0.31 -27.69 13.33
CA ASN A 296 -0.26 -27.34 12.02
C ASN A 296 0.87 -27.24 10.98
N ASP A 297 1.45 -28.41 10.74
CA ASP A 297 2.28 -28.77 9.60
C ASP A 297 1.37 -29.53 8.63
N SER A 298 0.48 -28.83 7.92
CA SER A 298 -0.10 -29.39 6.70
C SER A 298 0.95 -29.26 5.58
N ASP A 299 1.91 -30.19 5.70
CA ASP A 299 3.17 -30.39 5.01
C ASP A 299 3.03 -30.53 3.48
N THR A 300 2.73 -29.43 2.78
CA THR A 300 2.88 -29.33 1.32
C THR A 300 3.94 -28.31 0.90
N SER A 301 4.50 -27.54 1.85
CA SER A 301 5.61 -26.64 1.59
C SER A 301 6.94 -27.40 1.58
N GLU A 302 7.72 -27.24 0.52
CA GLU A 302 9.08 -27.78 0.47
C GLU A 302 9.97 -27.07 1.50
N LYS A 303 10.60 -27.83 2.39
CA LYS A 303 11.50 -27.27 3.41
C LYS A 303 12.95 -27.24 2.90
N ILE A 304 13.60 -26.10 3.07
CA ILE A 304 15.03 -25.88 2.84
C ILE A 304 15.64 -25.43 4.17
N TYR A 305 16.76 -26.01 4.57
CA TYR A 305 17.42 -25.67 5.82
C TYR A 305 18.72 -24.92 5.55
N MET A 306 18.99 -23.92 6.36
CA MET A 306 20.30 -23.26 6.44
C MET A 306 20.77 -23.16 7.89
N ALA A 307 22.08 -23.20 8.10
CA ALA A 307 22.71 -23.08 9.41
C ALA A 307 24.12 -22.49 9.29
N THR A 308 24.61 -21.83 10.34
CA THR A 308 25.99 -21.30 10.39
C THR A 308 27.07 -22.37 10.21
N THR A 309 26.76 -23.63 10.51
CA THR A 309 27.64 -24.82 10.34
C THR A 309 27.41 -25.55 9.01
N GLY A 310 26.52 -25.05 8.17
CA GLY A 310 26.18 -25.65 6.87
C GLY A 310 27.24 -25.45 5.79
N SER A 311 26.91 -25.85 4.57
CA SER A 311 27.73 -25.63 3.37
C SER A 311 26.83 -25.38 2.15
N ASP A 312 27.18 -24.42 1.31
CA ASP A 312 26.43 -24.14 0.08
C ASP A 312 26.56 -25.23 -1.00
N ALA A 313 27.47 -26.18 -0.79
CA ALA A 313 27.56 -27.41 -1.57
C ALA A 313 26.57 -28.49 -1.12
N ASN A 314 25.92 -28.33 0.05
CA ASN A 314 24.94 -29.28 0.53
C ASN A 314 23.63 -29.23 -0.27
N THR A 315 22.68 -30.10 0.06
CA THR A 315 21.38 -30.17 -0.62
C THR A 315 20.31 -29.28 0.02
N GLY A 316 20.58 -28.66 1.17
CA GLY A 316 19.61 -27.83 1.90
C GLY A 316 18.62 -28.65 2.73
N THR A 317 18.99 -29.87 3.13
CA THR A 317 18.19 -30.72 4.04
C THR A 317 18.57 -30.42 5.49
N LYS A 318 17.76 -30.88 6.47
CA LYS A 318 18.06 -30.65 7.88
C LYS A 318 19.43 -31.21 8.31
N GLN A 319 19.83 -32.36 7.76
CA GLN A 319 21.12 -33.00 8.05
C GLN A 319 22.28 -32.42 7.23
N ALA A 320 21.98 -31.77 6.09
CA ALA A 320 22.95 -31.12 5.23
C ALA A 320 22.43 -29.72 4.83
N PRO A 321 22.42 -28.75 5.76
CA PRO A 321 21.87 -27.43 5.51
C PRO A 321 22.82 -26.57 4.67
N PHE A 322 22.27 -25.57 3.97
CA PHE A 322 23.06 -24.53 3.31
C PHE A 322 23.77 -23.64 4.33
N ALA A 323 24.87 -23.00 3.93
CA ALA A 323 25.58 -22.04 4.78
C ALA A 323 25.02 -20.62 4.64
N THR A 324 24.55 -20.25 3.45
CA THR A 324 24.15 -18.88 3.14
C THR A 324 22.67 -18.73 2.82
N ILE A 325 22.11 -17.59 3.25
CA ILE A 325 20.73 -17.21 2.92
C ILE A 325 20.56 -16.99 1.41
N GLN A 326 21.58 -16.43 0.72
CA GLN A 326 21.54 -16.24 -0.73
C GLN A 326 21.37 -17.57 -1.47
N LYS A 327 22.12 -18.62 -1.08
CA LYS A 327 21.99 -19.94 -1.67
C LYS A 327 20.62 -20.55 -1.41
N ALA A 328 20.14 -20.49 -0.16
CA ALA A 328 18.83 -21.02 0.21
C ALA A 328 17.71 -20.36 -0.59
N ILE A 329 17.72 -19.03 -0.72
CA ILE A 329 16.72 -18.30 -1.49
C ILE A 329 16.82 -18.64 -2.99
N THR A 330 18.01 -18.71 -3.58
CA THR A 330 18.16 -19.09 -4.99
C THR A 330 17.55 -20.46 -5.28
N VAL A 331 17.76 -21.44 -4.41
CA VAL A 331 17.15 -22.77 -4.56
C VAL A 331 15.64 -22.72 -4.35
N ALA A 332 15.16 -21.96 -3.36
CA ALA A 332 13.74 -21.76 -3.14
C ALA A 332 13.05 -21.14 -4.35
N GLN A 333 13.65 -20.12 -4.97
CA GLN A 333 13.11 -19.47 -6.16
C GLN A 333 12.99 -20.45 -7.34
N GLY A 334 13.98 -21.33 -7.54
CA GLY A 334 13.89 -22.39 -8.54
C GLY A 334 12.68 -23.31 -8.34
N LYS A 335 12.36 -23.66 -7.08
CA LYS A 335 11.16 -24.45 -6.74
C LYS A 335 9.87 -23.64 -6.90
N ARG A 336 9.86 -22.35 -6.54
CA ARG A 336 8.69 -21.47 -6.72
C ARG A 336 8.30 -21.28 -8.18
N LEU A 337 9.29 -21.18 -9.08
CA LEU A 337 9.07 -21.14 -10.52
C LEU A 337 8.43 -22.43 -11.08
N GLN A 338 8.52 -23.54 -10.33
CA GLN A 338 7.84 -24.80 -10.63
C GLN A 338 6.45 -24.89 -9.98
N GLY A 339 5.93 -23.79 -9.41
CA GLY A 339 4.62 -23.77 -8.75
C GLY A 339 4.62 -24.26 -7.30
N LYS A 340 5.79 -24.47 -6.69
CA LYS A 340 5.89 -24.99 -5.31
C LYS A 340 5.96 -23.90 -4.25
N ARG A 341 5.25 -24.09 -3.14
CA ARG A 341 5.43 -23.31 -1.91
C ARG A 341 6.71 -23.77 -1.21
N VAL A 342 7.47 -22.83 -0.65
CA VAL A 342 8.78 -23.16 -0.04
C VAL A 342 8.93 -22.45 1.30
N THR A 343 9.47 -23.18 2.27
CA THR A 343 9.88 -22.65 3.57
C THR A 343 11.38 -22.84 3.75
N ILE A 344 12.09 -21.73 4.00
CA ILE A 344 13.49 -21.75 4.41
C ILE A 344 13.53 -21.67 5.94
N VAL A 345 14.00 -22.74 6.58
CA VAL A 345 14.24 -22.80 8.02
C VAL A 345 15.69 -22.39 8.30
N VAL A 346 15.85 -21.33 9.09
CA VAL A 346 17.13 -20.75 9.48
C VAL A 346 17.48 -21.21 10.88
N GLY A 347 18.50 -22.06 11.00
CA GLY A 347 18.99 -22.53 12.30
C GLY A 347 19.57 -21.41 13.15
N ASP A 348 19.72 -21.67 14.44
CA ASP A 348 20.24 -20.70 15.39
C ASP A 348 21.67 -20.25 15.02
N GLY A 349 21.97 -18.98 15.30
CA GLY A 349 23.32 -18.44 15.12
C GLY A 349 23.34 -17.01 14.63
N MET A 350 24.56 -16.51 14.46
CA MET A 350 24.83 -15.17 13.96
C MET A 350 25.21 -15.20 12.48
N TYR A 351 24.48 -14.45 11.67
CA TYR A 351 24.61 -14.39 10.21
C TYR A 351 25.01 -12.98 9.78
N ARG A 352 26.30 -12.79 9.49
CA ARG A 352 26.84 -11.58 8.84
C ARG A 352 26.72 -11.71 7.31
N GLN A 353 25.49 -11.80 6.83
CA GLN A 353 25.16 -12.14 5.45
C GLN A 353 24.09 -11.18 4.91
N GLU A 354 24.09 -11.02 3.59
CA GLU A 354 23.05 -10.33 2.85
C GLU A 354 22.58 -11.21 1.68
N ALA A 355 21.32 -11.06 1.30
CA ALA A 355 20.79 -11.61 0.06
C ALA A 355 19.99 -10.55 -0.66
N SER A 356 20.26 -10.39 -1.96
CA SER A 356 19.51 -9.52 -2.85
C SER A 356 18.99 -10.32 -4.02
N ILE A 357 17.67 -10.29 -4.22
CA ILE A 357 16.98 -11.06 -5.24
C ILE A 357 16.17 -10.11 -6.10
N ASN A 358 16.56 -10.09 -7.37
CA ASN A 358 15.74 -9.53 -8.43
C ASN A 358 15.01 -10.69 -9.13
N GLY A 359 13.83 -11.04 -8.62
CA GLY A 359 13.06 -12.18 -9.13
C GLY A 359 12.50 -11.94 -10.52
N THR A 360 12.31 -13.01 -11.28
CA THR A 360 11.86 -12.98 -12.68
C THR A 360 10.39 -13.39 -12.87
N GLY A 361 9.65 -13.69 -11.78
CA GLY A 361 8.32 -14.33 -11.83
C GLY A 361 7.10 -13.46 -11.55
N GLY A 362 7.23 -12.14 -11.40
CA GLY A 362 6.11 -11.25 -11.03
C GLY A 362 5.54 -11.53 -9.62
N SER A 363 4.39 -10.93 -9.31
CA SER A 363 3.72 -11.08 -7.99
C SER A 363 2.94 -12.39 -7.81
N GLY A 364 2.80 -13.20 -8.86
CA GLY A 364 2.00 -14.44 -8.86
C GLY A 364 2.77 -15.71 -8.44
N LEU A 365 3.98 -15.58 -7.89
CA LEU A 365 4.73 -16.74 -7.44
C LEU A 365 4.11 -17.36 -6.17
N PRO A 366 4.15 -18.69 -6.02
CA PRO A 366 3.74 -19.36 -4.78
C PRO A 366 4.49 -18.80 -3.56
N PRO A 367 3.94 -18.83 -2.34
CA PRO A 367 4.58 -18.27 -1.15
C PRO A 367 6.02 -18.76 -0.89
N LEU A 368 6.87 -17.84 -0.45
CA LEU A 368 8.15 -18.12 0.19
C LEU A 368 8.12 -17.69 1.65
N ARG A 369 8.32 -18.61 2.58
CA ARG A 369 8.51 -18.30 3.99
C ARG A 369 9.98 -18.44 4.36
N ILE A 370 10.54 -17.48 5.08
CA ILE A 370 11.88 -17.55 5.67
C ILE A 370 11.69 -17.45 7.17
N GLU A 371 11.98 -18.50 7.92
CA GLU A 371 11.67 -18.56 9.35
C GLU A 371 12.86 -19.00 10.20
N ALA A 372 12.99 -18.41 11.38
CA ALA A 372 13.92 -18.92 12.39
C ALA A 372 13.43 -20.28 12.89
N GLU A 373 14.34 -21.26 13.05
CA GLU A 373 14.03 -22.54 13.72
C GLU A 373 13.57 -22.28 15.16
N ASN A 374 14.28 -21.41 15.89
CA ASN A 374 13.87 -20.88 17.18
C ASN A 374 13.73 -19.36 17.10
N LYS A 375 12.56 -18.86 17.51
CA LYS A 375 12.22 -17.43 17.47
C LYS A 375 13.33 -16.58 18.09
N HIS A 376 13.80 -15.61 17.31
CA HIS A 376 14.85 -14.63 17.62
C HIS A 376 16.25 -15.19 17.90
N GLN A 377 16.51 -16.48 17.62
CA GLN A 377 17.84 -17.10 17.77
C GLN A 377 18.65 -17.12 16.47
N ALA A 378 18.01 -16.92 15.31
CA ALA A 378 18.67 -16.58 14.06
C ALA A 378 18.87 -15.06 13.98
N ILE A 379 20.10 -14.59 14.22
CA ILE A 379 20.46 -13.18 14.32
C ILE A 379 21.22 -12.75 13.07
N PHE A 380 20.57 -11.96 12.21
CA PHE A 380 21.21 -11.32 11.07
C PHE A 380 21.86 -10.01 11.49
N ILE A 381 23.13 -9.83 11.12
CA ILE A 381 23.95 -8.69 11.55
C ILE A 381 24.40 -7.88 10.32
N GLY A 382 23.91 -6.66 10.22
CA GLY A 382 24.24 -5.71 9.16
C GLY A 382 25.53 -4.92 9.41
N SER A 383 26.03 -4.93 10.65
CA SER A 383 27.21 -4.18 11.07
C SER A 383 28.50 -4.98 10.94
N GLU A 384 29.63 -4.29 11.01
CA GLU A 384 30.96 -4.86 11.23
C GLU A 384 31.75 -4.05 12.26
N PRO A 385 32.65 -4.69 13.02
CA PRO A 385 33.56 -3.97 13.91
C PRO A 385 34.36 -2.91 13.16
N ILE A 386 34.48 -1.73 13.76
CA ILE A 386 35.40 -0.72 13.24
C ILE A 386 36.83 -1.13 13.59
N THR A 387 37.72 -1.14 12.60
CA THR A 387 39.11 -1.57 12.75
C THR A 387 40.06 -0.42 13.11
N GLU A 388 39.65 0.81 12.84
CA GLU A 388 40.40 2.02 13.14
C GLU A 388 39.69 2.83 14.23
N ASN A 389 40.44 3.32 15.22
CA ASN A 389 39.88 4.22 16.22
C ASN A 389 39.52 5.55 15.54
N PRO A 390 38.24 5.97 15.53
CA PRO A 390 37.79 7.19 14.87
C PRO A 390 38.11 8.46 15.69
N ASN A 391 39.09 8.36 16.61
CA ASN A 391 39.57 9.40 17.51
C ASN A 391 38.43 10.09 18.26
N TRP A 392 37.66 9.32 19.04
CA TRP A 392 36.55 9.84 19.84
C TRP A 392 37.02 10.94 20.80
N GLN A 393 36.50 12.15 20.60
CA GLN A 393 36.75 13.29 21.46
C GLN A 393 35.59 13.47 22.43
N ASN A 394 35.85 13.32 23.72
CA ASN A 394 34.87 13.65 24.76
C ASN A 394 34.66 15.17 24.76
N GLN A 395 33.42 15.61 24.54
CA GLN A 395 33.07 17.02 24.51
C GLN A 395 32.65 17.49 25.92
N VAL A 396 31.56 16.91 26.46
CA VAL A 396 30.98 17.20 27.78
C VAL A 396 30.01 16.08 28.18
N GLU A 397 29.83 15.79 29.49
CA GLU A 397 28.69 14.99 30.02
C GLU A 397 28.39 13.68 29.25
N SER A 398 29.41 12.86 28.98
CA SER A 398 29.31 11.59 28.22
C SER A 398 28.94 11.72 26.74
N LEU A 399 29.04 12.92 26.16
CA LEU A 399 28.95 13.15 24.72
C LEU A 399 30.33 12.99 24.08
N TYR A 400 30.41 12.07 23.12
CA TYR A 400 31.59 11.84 22.30
C TYR A 400 31.35 12.29 20.87
N MET A 401 32.40 12.75 20.21
CA MET A 401 32.38 13.15 18.81
C MET A 401 33.49 12.44 18.06
N SER A 402 33.18 11.86 16.89
CA SER A 402 34.22 11.29 16.01
C SER A 402 34.89 12.38 15.16
N THR A 403 36.10 12.12 14.66
CA THR A 403 36.74 13.02 13.69
C THR A 403 36.24 12.81 12.25
N THR A 404 35.44 11.77 12.01
CA THR A 404 34.91 11.40 10.69
C THR A 404 33.54 10.73 10.79
N ALA A 405 32.67 10.96 9.80
CA ALA A 405 31.40 10.26 9.61
C ALA A 405 31.56 8.90 8.94
N ASN A 406 32.73 8.59 8.39
CA ASN A 406 32.98 7.29 7.77
C ASN A 406 33.80 6.43 8.73
N LEU A 407 33.13 5.56 9.48
CA LEU A 407 33.74 4.72 10.50
C LEU A 407 34.23 3.36 9.96
N HIS A 408 33.81 2.99 8.74
CA HIS A 408 34.21 1.76 8.06
C HIS A 408 34.26 1.99 6.54
N PRO A 409 35.23 1.45 5.78
CA PRO A 409 35.31 1.67 4.33
C PRO A 409 34.05 1.27 3.57
N ASP A 410 33.39 0.20 4.01
CA ASP A 410 32.14 -0.30 3.43
C ASP A 410 30.88 0.21 4.15
N GLN A 411 30.98 1.29 4.94
CA GLN A 411 29.85 1.81 5.71
C GLN A 411 28.63 2.08 4.80
N LYS A 412 27.46 1.62 5.27
CA LYS A 412 26.17 1.83 4.62
C LYS A 412 25.22 2.61 5.53
N PRO A 413 24.37 3.49 4.98
CA PRO A 413 24.35 3.91 3.57
C PRO A 413 25.53 4.85 3.27
N ILE A 414 25.95 4.88 2.01
CA ILE A 414 26.95 5.85 1.55
C ILE A 414 26.26 7.20 1.45
N PHE A 415 26.64 8.13 2.33
CA PHE A 415 26.03 9.46 2.32
C PHE A 415 26.44 10.25 1.07
N ASN A 416 25.44 10.70 0.28
CA ASN A 416 25.66 11.59 -0.86
C ASN A 416 25.02 12.97 -0.58
N PRO A 417 25.82 14.01 -0.27
CA PRO A 417 25.30 15.34 0.04
C PRO A 417 24.51 15.98 -1.12
N ASN A 418 24.74 15.54 -2.36
CA ASN A 418 24.09 16.10 -3.55
C ASN A 418 22.69 15.52 -3.82
N ASN A 419 22.34 14.39 -3.18
CA ASN A 419 21.06 13.67 -3.37
C ASN A 419 20.12 13.83 -2.16
N TYR A 420 20.39 14.82 -1.31
CA TYR A 420 19.60 15.09 -0.10
C TYR A 420 18.30 15.83 -0.45
N SER A 421 17.33 15.13 -1.02
CA SER A 421 16.03 15.72 -1.42
C SER A 421 14.85 15.27 -0.55
N ASN A 422 14.92 14.13 0.14
CA ASN A 422 13.83 13.66 1.01
C ASN A 422 14.33 13.09 2.37
N PRO A 423 14.19 13.85 3.48
CA PRO A 423 14.60 13.37 4.81
C PRO A 423 13.80 12.15 5.30
N MET A 424 12.60 11.87 4.75
CA MET A 424 11.81 10.69 5.11
C MET A 424 12.36 9.37 4.52
N GLU A 425 13.08 9.45 3.40
CA GLU A 425 13.70 8.29 2.75
C GLU A 425 15.18 8.11 3.13
N THR A 426 15.70 9.02 3.95
CA THR A 426 17.12 9.00 4.31
C THR A 426 17.34 7.97 5.40
N MET A 427 18.02 6.88 5.07
CA MET A 427 18.61 5.99 6.08
C MET A 427 19.96 6.55 6.55
N VAL A 428 20.34 6.22 7.77
CA VAL A 428 21.63 6.56 8.37
C VAL A 428 22.33 5.30 8.85
N PRO A 429 23.68 5.30 8.98
CA PRO A 429 24.39 4.11 9.40
C PRO A 429 24.04 3.78 10.85
N ALA A 430 23.66 2.52 11.12
CA ALA A 430 23.48 2.06 12.50
C ALA A 430 24.82 2.00 13.22
N LEU A 431 24.79 2.36 14.51
CA LEU A 431 25.94 2.31 15.39
C LEU A 431 25.65 1.37 16.56
N VAL A 432 26.53 0.38 16.77
CA VAL A 432 26.42 -0.61 17.84
C VAL A 432 27.61 -0.42 18.78
N VAL A 433 27.36 -0.32 20.09
CA VAL A 433 28.39 -0.13 21.12
C VAL A 433 28.24 -1.22 22.16
N ASN A 434 29.29 -2.04 22.35
CA ASN A 434 29.31 -3.21 23.24
C ASN A 434 28.13 -4.17 23.00
N GLY A 435 27.75 -4.33 21.73
CA GLY A 435 26.61 -5.14 21.34
C GLY A 435 25.24 -4.49 21.55
N THR A 436 25.14 -3.25 22.02
CA THR A 436 23.89 -2.50 22.08
C THR A 436 23.78 -1.58 20.87
N GLN A 437 22.72 -1.75 20.06
CA GLN A 437 22.43 -0.81 18.99
C GLN A 437 21.94 0.51 19.57
N LEU A 438 22.58 1.61 19.18
CA LEU A 438 22.20 2.95 19.60
C LEU A 438 21.05 3.46 18.73
N LYS A 439 20.22 4.33 19.29
CA LYS A 439 19.10 4.95 18.57
C LYS A 439 19.57 6.22 17.85
N HIS A 440 19.30 6.31 16.55
CA HIS A 440 19.47 7.58 15.85
C HIS A 440 18.47 8.63 16.34
N GLN A 441 18.91 9.87 16.46
CA GLN A 441 18.07 11.00 16.82
C GLN A 441 18.34 12.20 15.90
N GLN A 442 17.27 12.76 15.32
CA GLN A 442 17.31 14.08 14.68
C GLN A 442 16.87 15.16 15.67
N GLY A 443 17.80 16.05 16.03
CA GLY A 443 17.53 17.20 16.91
C GLY A 443 17.34 16.84 18.39
N GLY A 444 17.15 17.86 19.23
CA GLY A 444 17.10 17.70 20.69
C GLY A 444 18.49 17.57 21.33
N ASP A 445 18.52 17.49 22.66
CA ASP A 445 19.77 17.44 23.42
C ASP A 445 20.25 15.99 23.60
N LEU A 446 21.24 15.59 22.81
CA LEU A 446 21.81 14.24 22.84
C LEU A 446 22.44 13.90 24.21
N ARG A 447 22.84 14.90 25.01
CA ARG A 447 23.40 14.69 26.36
C ARG A 447 22.39 14.04 27.31
N ASN A 448 21.10 14.29 27.11
CA ASN A 448 20.03 13.77 27.95
C ASN A 448 19.46 12.44 27.44
N THR A 449 19.96 11.92 26.32
CA THR A 449 19.44 10.71 25.69
C THR A 449 20.52 9.65 25.65
N ALA A 450 20.54 8.79 26.67
CA ALA A 450 21.48 7.67 26.74
C ALA A 450 21.24 6.65 25.61
N ASN A 451 22.32 6.00 25.16
CA ASN A 451 22.31 5.02 24.07
C ASN A 451 21.75 5.57 22.75
N ALA A 452 22.14 6.80 22.41
CA ALA A 452 21.70 7.47 21.20
C ALA A 452 22.87 8.10 20.46
N TYR A 453 22.65 8.40 19.19
CA TYR A 453 23.61 9.12 18.35
C TYR A 453 22.91 10.05 17.36
N MET A 454 23.65 11.06 16.93
CA MET A 454 23.30 11.90 15.80
C MET A 454 24.35 11.71 14.71
N TYR A 455 23.88 11.45 13.50
CA TYR A 455 24.73 11.31 12.33
C TYR A 455 24.70 12.59 11.49
N THR A 456 25.88 13.08 11.10
CA THR A 456 26.05 14.18 10.14
C THR A 456 26.98 13.73 9.01
N PRO A 457 27.02 14.44 7.88
CA PRO A 457 27.93 14.10 6.78
C PRO A 457 29.42 14.14 7.16
N GLN A 458 29.77 14.78 8.27
CA GLN A 458 31.15 14.97 8.70
C GLN A 458 31.52 14.13 9.92
N GLN A 459 30.59 13.90 10.86
CA GLN A 459 30.88 13.31 12.16
C GLN A 459 29.68 12.55 12.76
N PHE A 460 29.99 11.64 13.68
CA PHE A 460 29.04 11.10 14.66
C PHE A 460 29.14 11.86 15.98
N PHE A 461 27.99 12.20 16.55
CA PHE A 461 27.86 12.59 17.94
C PHE A 461 27.18 11.44 18.68
N VAL A 462 27.76 10.98 19.77
CA VAL A 462 27.34 9.73 20.42
C VAL A 462 27.23 9.95 21.92
N ASN A 463 26.08 9.61 22.47
CA ASN A 463 25.91 9.40 23.89
C ASN A 463 25.74 7.88 24.14
N PRO A 464 26.82 7.18 24.51
CA PRO A 464 26.82 5.74 24.71
C PRO A 464 26.23 5.33 26.08
N GLY A 465 25.53 6.24 26.76
CA GLY A 465 25.01 6.03 28.10
C GLY A 465 26.15 5.90 29.13
N SER A 466 26.24 4.76 29.80
CA SER A 466 27.28 4.47 30.78
C SER A 466 28.58 3.93 30.17
N SER A 467 28.62 3.65 28.86
CA SER A 467 29.82 3.10 28.20
C SER A 467 30.86 4.19 27.90
N ASN A 468 32.14 3.82 27.91
CA ASN A 468 33.22 4.69 27.44
C ASN A 468 33.64 4.23 26.03
N LEU A 469 33.49 5.10 25.03
CA LEU A 469 33.81 4.76 23.64
C LEU A 469 35.28 4.47 23.38
N SER A 470 36.18 4.97 24.23
CA SER A 470 37.63 4.78 24.04
C SER A 470 38.05 3.32 24.10
N ASN A 471 37.29 2.47 24.80
CA ASN A 471 37.55 1.04 24.98
C ASN A 471 36.37 0.16 24.56
N ALA A 472 35.35 0.74 23.94
CA ALA A 472 34.15 -0.02 23.57
C ALA A 472 34.39 -0.83 22.29
N ALA A 473 33.74 -1.99 22.20
CA ALA A 473 33.58 -2.67 20.93
C ALA A 473 32.53 -1.91 20.12
N ILE A 474 32.93 -1.29 19.02
CA ILE A 474 32.05 -0.48 18.19
C ILE A 474 31.88 -1.18 16.84
N GLU A 475 30.64 -1.31 16.40
CA GLU A 475 30.31 -1.76 15.05
C GLU A 475 29.48 -0.69 14.34
N VAL A 476 29.63 -0.59 13.03
CA VAL A 476 28.81 0.28 12.18
C VAL A 476 28.19 -0.53 11.05
N SER A 477 26.99 -0.17 10.58
CA SER A 477 26.35 -0.85 9.45
C SER A 477 27.22 -0.80 8.19
N VAL A 478 27.43 -1.95 7.57
CA VAL A 478 28.13 -2.10 6.27
C VAL A 478 27.28 -2.82 5.23
N ARG A 479 26.09 -3.28 5.63
CA ARG A 479 25.10 -3.92 4.76
C ARG A 479 23.82 -3.10 4.79
N GLU A 480 23.16 -2.98 3.66
CA GLU A 480 21.86 -2.29 3.58
C GLU A 480 20.73 -3.19 4.05
N ASN A 481 20.75 -4.47 3.65
CA ASN A 481 19.69 -5.42 3.91
C ASN A 481 20.25 -6.80 4.28
N ALA A 482 19.59 -7.50 5.22
CA ALA A 482 19.73 -8.94 5.40
C ALA A 482 19.11 -9.67 4.20
N ILE A 483 17.91 -9.24 3.81
CA ILE A 483 17.09 -9.84 2.76
C ILE A 483 16.41 -8.73 1.97
N ALA A 484 16.68 -8.66 0.67
CA ALA A 484 16.07 -7.71 -0.25
C ALA A 484 15.43 -8.42 -1.45
N PHE A 485 14.17 -8.10 -1.72
CA PHE A 485 13.40 -8.56 -2.88
C PHE A 485 12.88 -7.37 -3.70
N THR A 486 13.48 -7.13 -4.86
CA THR A 486 13.05 -6.04 -5.75
C THR A 486 11.90 -6.47 -6.68
N ASN A 487 11.86 -7.75 -7.04
CA ASN A 487 10.82 -8.38 -7.86
C ASN A 487 10.63 -9.85 -7.41
N GLY A 488 9.42 -10.41 -7.48
CA GLY A 488 9.14 -11.80 -7.07
C GLY A 488 8.47 -11.97 -5.69
N GLY A 489 7.52 -11.07 -5.38
CA GLY A 489 6.81 -10.91 -4.10
C GLY A 489 6.11 -12.17 -3.55
N ASN A 490 5.25 -12.00 -2.55
CA ASN A 490 4.70 -13.11 -1.72
C ASN A 490 5.81 -13.81 -0.91
N VAL A 491 6.59 -13.01 -0.19
CA VAL A 491 7.69 -13.46 0.68
C VAL A 491 7.44 -12.96 2.10
N THR A 492 7.45 -13.88 3.05
CA THR A 492 7.28 -13.60 4.47
C THR A 492 8.53 -14.00 5.24
N VAL A 493 8.98 -13.14 6.15
CA VAL A 493 10.10 -13.37 7.06
C VAL A 493 9.54 -13.47 8.48
N HIS A 494 9.74 -14.60 9.13
CA HIS A 494 9.13 -14.92 10.41
C HIS A 494 10.17 -15.16 11.52
N GLY A 495 10.05 -14.44 12.63
CA GLY A 495 10.79 -14.74 13.86
C GLY A 495 12.31 -14.52 13.80
N LEU A 496 12.85 -13.87 12.77
CA LEU A 496 14.27 -13.49 12.73
C LEU A 496 14.57 -12.34 13.71
N ARG A 497 15.83 -12.24 14.13
CA ARG A 497 16.35 -11.03 14.79
C ARG A 497 17.28 -10.30 13.82
N LEU A 498 17.07 -8.99 13.64
CA LEU A 498 17.87 -8.15 12.76
C LEU A 498 18.54 -7.05 13.58
N LYS A 499 19.85 -6.89 13.38
CA LYS A 499 20.67 -5.98 14.16
C LYS A 499 21.73 -5.32 13.30
N GLY A 500 22.03 -4.05 13.55
CA GLY A 500 23.13 -3.35 12.89
C GLY A 500 22.86 -2.97 11.44
N TYR A 501 21.60 -2.88 11.02
CA TYR A 501 21.19 -2.40 9.70
C TYR A 501 20.83 -0.92 9.73
N PRO A 502 21.01 -0.18 8.61
CA PRO A 502 20.69 1.24 8.52
C PRO A 502 19.33 1.61 9.13
N GLN A 503 19.30 2.72 9.84
CA GLN A 503 18.12 3.21 10.55
C GLN A 503 17.49 4.38 9.81
N ALA A 504 16.18 4.56 9.96
CA ALA A 504 15.50 5.76 9.48
C ALA A 504 16.07 7.02 10.14
N SER A 505 16.32 8.08 9.36
CA SER A 505 16.80 9.34 9.93
C SER A 505 15.74 10.03 10.81
N ILE A 506 14.45 9.78 10.57
CA ILE A 506 13.32 10.25 11.37
C ILE A 506 12.57 9.03 11.95
N PRO A 507 12.86 8.61 13.19
CA PRO A 507 12.26 7.42 13.79
C PRO A 507 10.74 7.54 14.01
N GLN A 508 10.21 8.76 14.10
CA GLN A 508 8.82 9.03 14.49
C GLN A 508 7.82 8.86 13.33
N LEU A 509 8.30 8.75 12.09
CA LEU A 509 7.46 8.68 10.88
C LEU A 509 7.45 7.28 10.23
N THR A 510 8.13 6.29 10.81
CA THR A 510 8.64 5.12 10.05
C THR A 510 8.32 3.77 10.69
N ALA A 511 7.16 3.61 11.30
CA ALA A 511 6.66 2.29 11.72
C ALA A 511 6.61 1.23 10.57
N GLN A 512 6.82 1.66 9.31
CA GLN A 512 6.82 0.84 8.10
C GLN A 512 8.21 0.55 7.49
N GLN A 513 9.29 1.19 7.93
CA GLN A 513 10.63 0.81 7.46
C GLN A 513 11.14 -0.34 8.34
N LEU A 514 11.38 -1.50 7.75
CA LEU A 514 11.87 -2.71 8.42
C LEU A 514 13.41 -2.74 8.26
N PRO A 515 14.21 -2.32 9.25
CA PRO A 515 15.67 -2.25 9.09
C PRO A 515 16.22 -3.63 8.72
N GLY A 516 16.95 -3.70 7.61
CA GLY A 516 17.51 -4.95 7.11
C GLY A 516 16.58 -5.79 6.24
N LEU A 517 15.34 -5.38 5.99
CA LEU A 517 14.39 -6.09 5.12
C LEU A 517 13.81 -5.16 4.07
N GLU A 518 13.83 -5.62 2.82
CA GLU A 518 13.26 -4.88 1.69
C GLU A 518 12.38 -5.79 0.82
N GLY A 519 11.17 -5.34 0.49
CA GLY A 519 10.26 -6.04 -0.42
C GLY A 519 9.67 -7.36 0.12
N VAL A 520 9.62 -7.51 1.45
CA VAL A 520 9.07 -8.68 2.15
C VAL A 520 8.07 -8.26 3.22
N GLN A 521 7.23 -9.19 3.66
CA GLN A 521 6.40 -9.03 4.87
C GLN A 521 7.17 -9.58 6.07
N ALA A 522 7.23 -8.83 7.18
CA ALA A 522 7.86 -9.30 8.41
C ALA A 522 6.80 -9.66 9.46
N GLU A 523 6.94 -10.86 10.03
CA GLU A 523 6.08 -11.38 11.07
C GLU A 523 6.94 -11.76 12.27
N GLU A 524 6.54 -11.30 13.46
CA GLU A 524 7.21 -11.64 14.72
C GLU A 524 8.74 -11.40 14.74
N CYS A 525 9.28 -10.58 13.85
CA CYS A 525 10.70 -10.27 13.80
C CYS A 525 11.07 -9.27 14.92
N LEU A 526 12.30 -9.38 15.41
CA LEU A 526 12.87 -8.43 16.37
C LEU A 526 13.90 -7.55 15.66
N PHE A 527 13.65 -6.25 15.63
CA PHE A 527 14.56 -5.25 15.06
C PHE A 527 15.27 -4.55 16.22
N GLU A 528 16.58 -4.74 16.30
CA GLU A 528 17.46 -4.14 17.31
C GLU A 528 18.34 -3.09 16.66
#